data_AF-A0A3L7VIS3-F1
#
_entry.id   AF-A0A3L7VIS3-F1
#
_cell.length_a   1.000
_cell.length_b   1.000
_cell.length_c   1.000
_cell.angle_alpha   90.00
_cell.angle_beta   90.00
_cell.angle_gamma   90.00
#
_symmetry.space_group_name_H-M   'P 1'
#
loop_
_entity.id
_entity.type
_entity.pdbx_description
1 polymer ?
#
loop_
_entity_poly.entity_id
_entity_poly.type
_entity_poly.pdbx_seq_one_letter_code
_entity_poly.pdbx_strand_id
1 'polypeptide(L)'
;MQGRPNAATPPVSRGQAARQDQAARRDPVAWRLAEVPAAGDLAAAEAFCRAVARRHYENFTVATRLVPPRLRQHLANVYAFARWSDDLADEAASPEEALVALAAWREQLAGCLAGRPQHPVFIALAETIRATGLEGEPFSDLLDAFEQDQRRTRYDTREELADYCRRSADPVGRVVLALEGCRDRELVSLSDSICTGLQLVNFWQDIRRDRLAGRVYLPGHDMVRHGVDEAMLDEPAASPPLRRLVADEVEWARRCFDLGAPLVRRAPAVLRPAIGMFLGGGRAVADAIERAAFDTLSRRPVVGRMRKAALAARAWWGTLTAARDGA
;
A
#
# COMPACT_ATOMS: atom_id res chain seq x y z
N MET A 1 -30.89 39.37 -32.60
CA MET A 1 -30.95 37.93 -32.89
C MET A 1 -29.96 37.63 -34.02
N GLN A 2 -28.88 36.90 -33.73
CA GLN A 2 -28.27 35.87 -34.59
C GLN A 2 -26.97 35.42 -33.91
N GLY A 3 -27.09 34.28 -33.21
CA GLY A 3 -26.01 33.65 -32.48
C GLY A 3 -25.07 32.89 -33.41
N ARG A 4 -23.78 32.90 -33.06
CA ARG A 4 -22.77 32.06 -33.70
C ARG A 4 -22.96 30.59 -33.25
N PRO A 5 -22.88 29.61 -34.17
CA PRO A 5 -23.02 28.20 -33.80
C PRO A 5 -21.77 27.70 -33.05
N ASN A 6 -22.06 26.90 -32.02
CA ASN A 6 -21.12 26.26 -31.13
C ASN A 6 -20.37 25.13 -31.87
N ALA A 7 -19.04 25.12 -31.82
CA ALA A 7 -18.24 24.03 -32.38
C ALA A 7 -18.43 22.77 -31.52
N ALA A 8 -18.98 21.71 -32.12
CA ALA A 8 -19.23 20.44 -31.48
C ALA A 8 -17.90 19.73 -31.16
N THR A 9 -17.72 19.35 -29.89
CA THR A 9 -16.67 18.44 -29.43
C THR A 9 -16.81 17.09 -30.15
N PRO A 10 -15.73 16.53 -30.75
CA PRO A 10 -15.82 15.26 -31.46
C PRO A 10 -16.17 14.12 -30.49
N PRO A 11 -16.93 13.11 -30.94
CA PRO A 11 -17.30 11.98 -30.09
C PRO A 11 -16.08 11.13 -29.73
N VAL A 12 -15.92 10.84 -28.43
CA VAL A 12 -14.93 9.90 -27.91
C VAL A 12 -15.13 8.55 -28.60
N SER A 13 -14.06 8.03 -29.20
CA SER A 13 -14.11 6.77 -29.93
C SER A 13 -14.53 5.62 -29.00
N ARG A 14 -15.34 4.67 -29.49
CA ARG A 14 -15.79 3.49 -28.72
C ARG A 14 -14.65 2.71 -28.05
N GLY A 15 -13.42 2.82 -28.57
CA GLY A 15 -12.22 2.22 -27.98
C GLY A 15 -11.68 2.94 -26.74
N GLN A 16 -11.87 4.26 -26.61
CA GLN A 16 -11.50 5.03 -25.40
C GLN A 16 -12.52 4.82 -24.26
N ALA A 17 -13.81 4.75 -24.58
CA ALA A 17 -14.86 4.44 -23.60
C ALA A 17 -14.68 3.02 -23.00
N ALA A 18 -14.31 2.03 -23.82
CA ALA A 18 -14.02 0.68 -23.34
C ALA A 18 -12.71 0.57 -22.52
N ARG A 19 -11.71 1.44 -22.77
CA ARG A 19 -10.49 1.54 -21.96
C ARG A 19 -10.75 2.18 -20.60
N GLN A 20 -11.63 3.19 -20.53
CA GLN A 20 -12.11 3.77 -19.27
C GLN A 20 -12.96 2.78 -18.46
N ASP A 21 -13.79 1.97 -19.12
CA ASP A 21 -14.64 0.97 -18.45
C ASP A 21 -13.86 -0.20 -17.82
N GLN A 22 -12.64 -0.47 -18.30
CA GLN A 22 -11.71 -1.43 -17.69
C GLN A 22 -10.89 -0.84 -16.54
N ALA A 23 -10.54 0.46 -16.61
CA ALA A 23 -9.89 1.18 -15.52
C ALA A 23 -10.83 1.40 -14.32
N ALA A 24 -12.13 1.50 -14.58
CA ALA A 24 -13.16 1.85 -13.61
C ALA A 24 -13.73 0.68 -12.78
N ARG A 25 -13.38 -0.59 -13.08
CA ARG A 25 -13.90 -1.74 -12.31
C ARG A 25 -13.03 -2.04 -11.08
N ARG A 26 -12.88 -1.05 -10.20
CA ARG A 26 -12.72 -1.31 -8.76
C ARG A 26 -14.12 -1.69 -8.24
N ASP A 27 -14.22 -2.75 -7.46
CA ASP A 27 -15.48 -3.41 -7.04
C ASP A 27 -16.52 -2.40 -6.52
N PRO A 28 -17.69 -2.23 -7.18
CA PRO A 28 -18.67 -1.19 -6.85
C PRO A 28 -19.37 -1.36 -5.49
N VAL A 29 -19.09 -2.43 -4.73
CA VAL A 29 -19.63 -2.66 -3.39
C VAL A 29 -18.61 -2.34 -2.28
N ALA A 30 -17.35 -2.06 -2.63
CA ALA A 30 -16.24 -1.90 -1.69
C ALA A 30 -15.83 -0.44 -1.36
N TRP A 31 -16.44 0.57 -1.99
CA TRP A 31 -15.97 1.97 -2.01
C TRP A 31 -16.93 2.97 -1.36
N ARG A 32 -17.75 2.55 -0.41
CA ARG A 32 -18.45 3.54 0.43
C ARG A 32 -17.75 3.56 1.77
N LEU A 33 -17.17 4.70 2.13
CA LEU A 33 -16.82 4.99 3.52
C LEU A 33 -17.90 4.43 4.45
N ALA A 34 -17.49 3.57 5.37
CA ALA A 34 -18.43 2.92 6.27
C ALA A 34 -19.19 3.98 7.06
N GLU A 35 -20.49 3.77 7.30
CA GLU A 35 -21.26 4.70 8.11
C GLU A 35 -20.61 4.92 9.48
N VAL A 36 -20.32 6.18 9.79
CA VAL A 36 -19.64 6.58 11.02
C VAL A 36 -20.64 6.46 12.18
N PRO A 37 -20.31 5.74 13.27
CA PRO A 37 -21.21 5.62 14.42
C PRO A 37 -21.46 6.98 15.09
N ALA A 38 -22.71 7.19 15.55
CA ALA A 38 -23.20 8.47 16.07
C ALA A 38 -22.68 8.87 17.47
N ALA A 39 -22.06 7.95 18.22
CA ALA A 39 -21.49 8.22 19.54
C ALA A 39 -20.16 7.48 19.75
N GLY A 40 -19.16 8.22 20.26
CA GLY A 40 -17.74 7.86 20.24
C GLY A 40 -17.17 7.40 21.57
N ASP A 41 -17.65 6.26 22.09
CA ASP A 41 -16.88 5.53 23.08
C ASP A 41 -15.81 4.65 22.40
N LEU A 42 -14.79 4.26 23.17
CA LEU A 42 -13.66 3.49 22.66
C LEU A 42 -14.11 2.13 22.09
N ALA A 43 -15.08 1.46 22.70
CA ALA A 43 -15.51 0.14 22.29
C ALA A 43 -16.18 0.16 20.91
N ALA A 44 -17.03 1.16 20.65
CA ALA A 44 -17.66 1.39 19.35
C ALA A 44 -16.61 1.77 18.29
N ALA A 45 -15.67 2.64 18.65
CA ALA A 45 -14.56 3.04 17.77
C ALA A 45 -13.68 1.86 17.35
N GLU A 46 -13.31 1.00 18.30
CA GLU A 46 -12.56 -0.22 18.03
C GLU A 46 -13.36 -1.23 17.19
N ALA A 47 -14.66 -1.37 17.44
CA ALA A 47 -15.55 -2.22 16.65
C ALA A 47 -15.64 -1.74 15.20
N PHE A 48 -15.73 -0.42 15.01
CA PHE A 48 -15.69 0.22 13.71
C PHE A 48 -14.37 -0.08 12.98
N CYS A 49 -13.22 0.11 13.64
CA CYS A 49 -11.92 -0.19 13.05
C CYS A 49 -11.78 -1.67 12.66
N ARG A 50 -12.25 -2.59 13.52
CA ARG A 50 -12.32 -4.02 13.18
C ARG A 50 -13.21 -4.30 11.96
N ALA A 51 -14.33 -3.58 11.82
CA ALA A 51 -15.23 -3.75 10.69
C ALA A 51 -14.60 -3.27 9.38
N VAL A 52 -13.98 -2.08 9.38
CA VAL A 52 -13.18 -1.57 8.25
C VAL A 52 -12.12 -2.59 7.86
N ALA A 53 -11.34 -3.06 8.84
CA ALA A 53 -10.23 -3.97 8.57
C ALA A 53 -10.65 -5.37 8.08
N ARG A 54 -11.89 -5.81 8.38
CA ARG A 54 -12.44 -7.10 7.90
C ARG A 54 -13.03 -7.03 6.50
N ARG A 55 -13.54 -5.87 6.07
CA ARG A 55 -14.19 -5.70 4.76
C ARG A 55 -13.19 -5.77 3.60
N HIS A 56 -11.93 -5.39 3.82
CA HIS A 56 -10.89 -5.41 2.78
C HIS A 56 -10.05 -6.69 2.89
N TYR A 57 -10.43 -7.70 2.09
CA TYR A 57 -10.27 -9.12 2.43
C TYR A 57 -8.86 -9.72 2.29
N GLU A 58 -7.92 -9.21 1.50
CA GLU A 58 -6.83 -10.11 1.05
C GLU A 58 -5.52 -10.08 1.87
N ASN A 59 -5.04 -8.94 2.37
CA ASN A 59 -3.71 -8.89 3.04
C ASN A 59 -3.79 -8.73 4.56
N PHE A 60 -4.75 -7.96 5.07
CA PHE A 60 -4.85 -7.66 6.50
C PHE A 60 -5.34 -8.85 7.34
N THR A 61 -6.33 -9.59 6.85
CA THR A 61 -6.95 -10.69 7.63
C THR A 61 -5.98 -11.85 7.89
N VAL A 62 -5.09 -12.15 6.94
CA VAL A 62 -4.09 -13.23 7.11
C VAL A 62 -2.94 -12.77 8.02
N ALA A 63 -2.43 -11.54 7.81
CA ALA A 63 -1.38 -10.96 8.65
C ALA A 63 -1.81 -10.82 10.12
N THR A 64 -3.06 -10.41 10.36
CA THR A 64 -3.62 -10.26 11.72
C THR A 64 -3.76 -11.60 12.46
N ARG A 65 -3.92 -12.71 11.73
CA ARG A 65 -3.93 -14.06 12.33
C ARG A 65 -2.54 -14.56 12.70
N LEU A 66 -1.49 -14.01 12.09
CA LEU A 66 -0.11 -14.35 12.38
C LEU A 66 0.46 -13.66 13.62
N VAL A 67 -0.24 -12.65 14.14
CA VAL A 67 0.16 -11.97 15.37
C VAL A 67 -0.67 -12.43 16.58
N PRO A 68 -0.13 -12.28 17.81
CA PRO A 68 -0.85 -12.60 19.04
C PRO A 68 -2.16 -11.81 19.19
N PRO A 69 -3.18 -12.37 19.89
CA PRO A 69 -4.46 -11.69 20.11
C PRO A 69 -4.34 -10.25 20.63
N ARG A 70 -3.38 -9.97 21.51
CA ARG A 70 -3.15 -8.63 22.09
C ARG A 70 -2.80 -7.55 21.06
N LEU A 71 -2.24 -7.91 19.90
CA LEU A 71 -1.89 -6.95 18.85
C LEU A 71 -3.00 -6.71 17.84
N ARG A 72 -3.99 -7.60 17.77
CA ARG A 72 -4.97 -7.61 16.67
C ARG A 72 -5.82 -6.35 16.65
N GLN A 73 -6.18 -5.83 17.82
CA GLN A 73 -6.95 -4.59 17.90
C GLN A 73 -6.13 -3.38 17.45
N HIS A 74 -4.90 -3.26 17.94
CA HIS A 74 -4.00 -2.18 17.54
C HIS A 74 -3.73 -2.18 16.04
N LEU A 75 -3.48 -3.36 15.45
CA LEU A 75 -3.36 -3.50 14.00
C LEU A 75 -4.63 -3.09 13.26
N ALA A 76 -5.81 -3.43 13.79
CA ALA A 76 -7.08 -3.04 13.16
C ALA A 76 -7.27 -1.51 13.19
N ASN A 77 -6.88 -0.85 14.27
CA ASN A 77 -6.95 0.60 14.41
C ASN A 77 -5.97 1.30 13.44
N VAL A 78 -4.73 0.83 13.36
CA VAL A 78 -3.71 1.33 12.41
C VAL A 78 -4.16 1.12 10.96
N TYR A 79 -4.68 -0.08 10.64
CA TYR A 79 -5.17 -0.37 9.31
C TYR A 79 -6.37 0.49 8.93
N ALA A 80 -7.31 0.68 9.86
CA ALA A 80 -8.45 1.57 9.64
C ALA A 80 -8.00 3.00 9.37
N PHE A 81 -6.96 3.51 10.06
CA PHE A 81 -6.37 4.81 9.74
C PHE A 81 -5.82 4.87 8.31
N ALA A 82 -4.93 3.93 7.95
CA ALA A 82 -4.32 3.92 6.62
C ALA A 82 -5.37 3.81 5.52
N ARG A 83 -6.34 2.91 5.69
CA ARG A 83 -7.41 2.68 4.72
C ARG A 83 -8.36 3.87 4.61
N TRP A 84 -8.78 4.45 5.72
CA TRP A 84 -9.67 5.61 5.70
C TRP A 84 -9.00 6.81 5.05
N SER A 85 -7.70 7.00 5.27
CA SER A 85 -6.92 8.06 4.65
C SER A 85 -6.79 7.87 3.12
N ASP A 86 -6.56 6.64 2.68
CA ASP A 86 -6.55 6.24 1.26
C ASP A 86 -7.92 6.45 0.60
N ASP A 87 -9.01 6.02 1.26
CA ASP A 87 -10.38 6.21 0.76
C ASP A 87 -10.76 7.70 0.64
N LEU A 88 -10.35 8.55 1.59
CA LEU A 88 -10.55 10.00 1.48
C LEU A 88 -9.86 10.61 0.26
N ALA A 89 -8.72 10.06 -0.14
CA ALA A 89 -7.97 10.52 -1.31
C ALA A 89 -8.57 9.98 -2.62
N ASP A 90 -8.97 8.71 -2.64
CA ASP A 90 -9.43 7.98 -3.83
C ASP A 90 -10.92 8.20 -4.17
N GLU A 91 -11.78 8.47 -3.17
CA GLU A 91 -13.23 8.66 -3.37
C GLU A 91 -13.64 10.11 -3.65
N ALA A 92 -12.70 11.07 -3.56
CA ALA A 92 -12.96 12.47 -3.86
C ALA A 92 -13.26 12.70 -5.35
N ALA A 93 -14.09 13.71 -5.67
CA ALA A 93 -14.46 13.98 -7.06
C ALA A 93 -13.33 14.66 -7.85
N SER A 94 -12.37 15.28 -7.16
CA SER A 94 -11.21 15.93 -7.74
C SER A 94 -9.98 15.87 -6.82
N PRO A 95 -8.76 16.05 -7.36
CA PRO A 95 -7.55 16.20 -6.56
C PRO A 95 -7.64 17.35 -5.54
N GLU A 96 -8.29 18.45 -5.88
CA GLU A 96 -8.47 19.59 -4.96
C GLU A 96 -9.36 19.22 -3.77
N GLU A 97 -10.46 18.51 -4.01
CA GLU A 97 -11.33 18.01 -2.94
C GLU A 97 -10.62 16.99 -2.06
N ALA A 98 -9.83 16.08 -2.66
CA ALA A 98 -9.00 15.13 -1.92
C ALA A 98 -8.02 15.86 -0.99
N LEU A 99 -7.34 16.90 -1.48
CA LEU A 99 -6.39 17.68 -0.67
C LEU A 99 -7.07 18.41 0.49
N VAL A 100 -8.28 18.95 0.30
CA VAL A 100 -9.07 19.55 1.39
C VAL A 100 -9.46 18.50 2.43
N ALA A 101 -9.92 17.33 1.99
CA ALA A 101 -10.29 16.23 2.89
C ALA A 101 -9.08 15.71 3.69
N LEU A 102 -7.93 15.51 3.04
CA LEU A 102 -6.68 15.09 3.68
C LEU A 102 -6.15 16.14 4.66
N ALA A 103 -6.26 17.44 4.34
CA ALA A 103 -5.86 18.51 5.25
C ALA A 103 -6.73 18.51 6.52
N ALA A 104 -8.06 18.39 6.38
CA ALA A 104 -8.96 18.26 7.54
C ALA A 104 -8.66 16.97 8.35
N TRP A 105 -8.30 15.88 7.67
CA TRP A 105 -7.91 14.63 8.32
C TRP A 105 -6.59 14.75 9.07
N ARG A 106 -5.63 15.52 8.56
CA ARG A 106 -4.38 15.85 9.23
C ARG A 106 -4.61 16.68 10.50
N GLU A 107 -5.55 17.63 10.48
CA GLU A 107 -5.96 18.35 11.69
C GLU A 107 -6.55 17.41 12.75
N GLN A 108 -7.33 16.42 12.34
CA GLN A 108 -7.85 15.38 13.24
C GLN A 108 -6.75 14.49 13.82
N LEU A 109 -5.71 14.16 13.04
CA LEU A 109 -4.51 13.48 13.56
C LEU A 109 -3.79 14.35 14.60
N ALA A 110 -3.62 15.65 14.36
CA ALA A 110 -3.05 16.56 15.34
C ALA A 110 -3.90 16.64 16.62
N GLY A 111 -5.23 16.66 16.49
CA GLY A 111 -6.17 16.58 17.61
C GLY A 111 -6.02 15.27 18.40
N CYS A 112 -5.92 14.14 17.71
CA CYS A 112 -5.66 12.82 18.30
C CYS A 112 -4.37 12.80 19.13
N LEU A 113 -3.25 13.29 18.56
CA LEU A 113 -1.96 13.37 19.24
C LEU A 113 -1.97 14.33 20.44
N ALA A 114 -2.82 15.36 20.40
CA ALA A 114 -3.06 16.28 21.51
C ALA A 114 -4.09 15.76 22.54
N GLY A 115 -4.54 14.51 22.44
CA GLY A 115 -5.48 13.90 23.39
C GLY A 115 -6.94 14.33 23.22
N ARG A 116 -7.31 14.87 22.05
CA ARG A 116 -8.68 15.31 21.70
C ARG A 116 -9.20 14.62 20.43
N PRO A 117 -9.23 13.27 20.36
CA PRO A 117 -9.74 12.58 19.18
C PRO A 117 -11.25 12.76 19.03
N GLN A 118 -11.74 12.97 17.80
CA GLN A 118 -13.17 13.14 17.52
C GLN A 118 -13.74 12.03 16.63
N HIS A 119 -13.02 11.65 15.57
CA HIS A 119 -13.45 10.57 14.67
C HIS A 119 -13.21 9.19 15.31
N PRO A 120 -14.08 8.18 15.10
CA PRO A 120 -13.89 6.82 15.61
C PRO A 120 -12.52 6.21 15.31
N VAL A 121 -12.00 6.40 14.11
CA VAL A 121 -10.62 5.99 13.74
C VAL A 121 -9.59 6.60 14.69
N PHE A 122 -9.68 7.90 14.97
CA PHE A 122 -8.76 8.59 15.87
C PHE A 122 -8.98 8.28 17.35
N ILE A 123 -10.21 7.97 17.77
CA ILE A 123 -10.50 7.53 19.14
C ILE A 123 -9.79 6.20 19.42
N ALA A 124 -9.92 5.23 18.51
CA ALA A 124 -9.26 3.93 18.64
C ALA A 124 -7.73 4.02 18.44
N LEU A 125 -7.27 4.91 17.55
CA LEU A 125 -5.85 5.17 17.34
C LEU A 125 -5.20 5.82 18.56
N ALA A 126 -5.86 6.78 19.21
CA ALA A 126 -5.36 7.43 20.43
C ALA A 126 -5.08 6.41 21.53
N GLU A 127 -5.98 5.44 21.73
CA GLU A 127 -5.75 4.35 22.68
C GLU A 127 -4.55 3.48 22.28
N THR A 128 -4.40 3.20 20.99
CA THR A 128 -3.26 2.43 20.48
C THR A 128 -1.94 3.16 20.70
N ILE A 129 -1.89 4.46 20.42
CA ILE A 129 -0.74 5.33 20.69
C ILE A 129 -0.40 5.32 22.18
N ARG A 130 -1.40 5.53 23.04
CA ARG A 130 -1.22 5.54 24.50
C ARG A 130 -0.68 4.21 25.03
N ALA A 131 -1.19 3.08 24.52
CA ALA A 131 -0.83 1.75 24.99
C ALA A 131 0.56 1.28 24.53
N THR A 132 1.05 1.77 23.37
CA THR A 132 2.27 1.25 22.72
C THR A 132 3.41 2.27 22.63
N GLY A 133 3.10 3.56 22.86
CA GLY A 133 4.03 4.66 22.67
C GLY A 133 4.38 4.90 21.20
N LEU A 134 3.46 4.59 20.28
CA LEU A 134 3.65 4.91 18.86
C LEU A 134 3.81 6.42 18.66
N GLU A 135 4.74 6.78 17.79
CA GLU A 135 4.97 8.18 17.42
C GLU A 135 4.00 8.60 16.31
N GLY A 136 3.73 9.91 16.21
CA GLY A 136 2.84 10.46 15.20
C GLY A 136 3.43 10.47 13.79
N GLU A 137 4.75 10.48 13.66
CA GLU A 137 5.47 10.65 12.39
C GLU A 137 5.07 9.62 11.32
N PRO A 138 5.00 8.30 11.58
CA PRO A 138 4.57 7.32 10.58
C PRO A 138 3.17 7.59 10.00
N PHE A 139 2.26 8.16 10.79
CA PHE A 139 0.92 8.49 10.33
C PHE A 139 0.91 9.75 9.46
N SER A 140 1.71 10.74 9.83
CA SER A 140 1.93 11.95 9.01
C SER A 140 2.59 11.61 7.68
N ASP A 141 3.60 10.73 7.66
CA ASP A 141 4.27 10.26 6.46
C ASP A 141 3.28 9.62 5.47
N LEU A 142 2.34 8.81 5.96
CA LEU A 142 1.29 8.23 5.11
C LEU A 142 0.38 9.31 4.51
N LEU A 143 -0.02 10.32 5.29
CA LEU A 143 -0.80 11.44 4.76
C LEU A 143 -0.02 12.25 3.72
N ASP A 144 1.28 12.44 3.91
CA ASP A 144 2.15 13.12 2.93
C ASP A 144 2.21 12.34 1.61
N ALA A 145 2.21 11.00 1.66
CA ALA A 145 2.14 10.18 0.46
C ALA A 145 0.79 10.32 -0.27
N PHE A 146 -0.34 10.26 0.44
CA PHE A 146 -1.66 10.43 -0.17
C PHE A 146 -1.84 11.82 -0.78
N GLU A 147 -1.34 12.88 -0.13
CA GLU A 147 -1.33 14.23 -0.69
C GLU A 147 -0.41 14.35 -1.92
N GLN A 148 0.76 13.71 -1.88
CA GLN A 148 1.66 13.66 -3.03
C GLN A 148 1.00 12.97 -4.22
N ASP A 149 0.25 11.90 -4.00
CA ASP A 149 -0.44 11.19 -5.06
C ASP A 149 -1.49 12.04 -5.78
N GLN A 150 -1.98 13.12 -5.18
CA GLN A 150 -2.88 14.08 -5.84
C GLN A 150 -2.13 15.05 -6.77
N ARG A 151 -0.81 15.15 -6.65
CA ARG A 151 0.00 16.17 -7.33
C ARG A 151 1.04 15.59 -8.28
N ARG A 152 1.57 14.41 -7.98
CA ARG A 152 2.59 13.73 -8.77
C ARG A 152 2.08 12.42 -9.33
N THR A 153 2.34 12.22 -10.62
CA THR A 153 1.97 11.00 -11.36
C THR A 153 3.18 10.34 -12.02
N ARG A 154 4.37 10.93 -11.89
CA ARG A 154 5.64 10.52 -12.53
C ARG A 154 6.81 10.78 -11.58
N TYR A 155 7.86 9.98 -11.76
CA TYR A 155 9.11 10.05 -11.00
C TYR A 155 10.29 9.96 -11.98
N ASP A 156 11.23 10.90 -11.89
CA ASP A 156 12.35 10.96 -12.83
C ASP A 156 13.44 9.95 -12.45
N THR A 157 13.64 9.72 -11.15
CA THR A 157 14.75 8.93 -10.61
C THR A 157 14.30 7.86 -9.61
N ARG A 158 15.15 6.85 -9.41
CA ARG A 158 14.94 5.84 -8.36
C ARG A 158 14.94 6.46 -6.97
N GLU A 159 15.72 7.51 -6.77
CA GLU A 159 15.80 8.25 -5.51
C GLU A 159 14.48 8.94 -5.18
N GLU A 160 13.84 9.60 -6.16
CA GLU A 160 12.52 10.20 -5.98
C GLU A 160 11.45 9.13 -5.68
N LEU A 161 11.47 8.00 -6.40
CA LEU A 161 10.53 6.90 -6.15
C LEU A 161 10.77 6.25 -4.77
N ALA A 162 12.02 6.12 -4.35
CA ALA A 162 12.38 5.61 -3.03
C ALA A 162 11.93 6.57 -1.91
N ASP A 163 12.05 7.88 -2.10
CA ASP A 163 11.52 8.86 -1.14
C ASP A 163 9.98 8.84 -1.06
N TYR A 164 9.30 8.51 -2.16
CA TYR A 164 7.87 8.21 -2.10
C TYR A 164 7.58 6.93 -1.28
N CYS A 165 8.32 5.83 -1.50
CA CYS A 165 8.20 4.60 -0.70
C CYS A 165 8.46 4.82 0.80
N ARG A 166 9.41 5.71 1.14
CA ARG A 166 9.73 6.12 2.52
C ARG A 166 8.51 6.67 3.26
N ARG A 167 7.53 7.22 2.53
CA ARG A 167 6.30 7.78 3.06
C ARG A 167 5.07 6.89 2.84
N SER A 168 4.99 6.19 1.71
CA SER A 168 3.82 5.40 1.33
C SER A 168 3.82 3.96 1.87
N ALA A 169 5.00 3.40 2.18
CA ALA A 169 5.14 1.98 2.51
C ALA A 169 5.93 1.72 3.80
N ASP A 170 7.09 2.35 3.95
CA ASP A 170 7.99 2.15 5.09
C ASP A 170 7.32 2.40 6.46
N PRO A 171 6.45 3.43 6.63
CA PRO A 171 5.79 3.70 7.91
C PRO A 171 4.98 2.52 8.44
N VAL A 172 4.42 1.67 7.56
CA VAL A 172 3.66 0.49 7.96
C VAL A 172 4.54 -0.50 8.73
N GLY A 173 5.75 -0.76 8.23
CA GLY A 173 6.70 -1.65 8.89
C GLY A 173 7.19 -1.10 10.22
N ARG A 174 7.47 0.21 10.27
CA ARG A 174 7.87 0.94 11.49
C ARG A 174 6.81 0.81 12.58
N VAL A 175 5.53 1.03 12.23
CA VAL A 175 4.41 0.89 13.15
C VAL A 175 4.30 -0.55 13.67
N VAL A 176 4.41 -1.56 12.80
CA VAL A 176 4.33 -2.98 13.22
C VAL A 176 5.43 -3.35 14.21
N LEU A 177 6.67 -2.87 14.00
CA LEU A 177 7.76 -3.08 14.95
C LEU A 177 7.51 -2.35 16.28
N ALA A 178 7.08 -1.09 16.20
CA ALA A 178 6.85 -0.25 17.38
C ALA A 178 5.66 -0.72 18.24
N LEU A 179 4.67 -1.40 17.66
CA LEU A 179 3.60 -2.08 18.42
C LEU A 179 4.14 -3.13 19.41
N GLU A 180 5.32 -3.69 19.13
CA GLU A 180 6.05 -4.60 20.03
C GLU A 180 7.21 -3.91 20.76
N GLY A 181 7.21 -2.58 20.80
CA GLY A 181 8.25 -1.79 21.46
C GLY A 181 9.62 -1.81 20.77
N CYS A 182 9.73 -2.39 19.57
CA CYS A 182 10.99 -2.47 18.83
C CYS A 182 11.29 -1.14 18.12
N ARG A 183 12.21 -0.36 18.68
CA ARG A 183 12.69 0.93 18.14
C ARG A 183 14.15 0.91 17.70
N ASP A 184 14.75 -0.27 17.59
CA ASP A 184 16.12 -0.44 17.13
C ASP A 184 16.25 0.09 15.69
N ARG A 185 17.15 1.06 15.49
CA ARG A 185 17.32 1.74 14.19
C ARG A 185 17.76 0.80 13.08
N GLU A 186 18.56 -0.22 13.39
CA GLU A 186 19.00 -1.20 12.40
C GLU A 186 17.82 -2.08 11.98
N LEU A 187 17.03 -2.58 12.94
CA LEU A 187 15.84 -3.39 12.64
C LEU A 187 14.78 -2.58 11.87
N VAL A 188 14.62 -1.30 12.20
CA VAL A 188 13.77 -0.37 11.44
C VAL A 188 14.26 -0.24 9.99
N SER A 189 15.56 0.00 9.77
CA SER A 189 16.12 0.10 8.42
C SER A 189 15.95 -1.19 7.61
N LEU A 190 16.09 -2.36 8.24
CA LEU A 190 15.79 -3.64 7.59
C LEU A 190 14.30 -3.75 7.22
N SER A 191 13.40 -3.25 8.06
CA SER A 191 11.95 -3.23 7.80
C SER A 191 11.60 -2.31 6.64
N ASP A 192 12.16 -1.10 6.63
CA ASP A 192 12.01 -0.13 5.55
C ASP A 192 12.45 -0.76 4.21
N SER A 193 13.57 -1.49 4.21
CA SER A 193 14.01 -2.22 3.01
C SER A 193 12.98 -3.26 2.52
N ILE A 194 12.35 -4.02 3.43
CA ILE A 194 11.28 -4.95 3.04
C ILE A 194 10.07 -4.18 2.49
N CYS A 195 9.63 -3.12 3.18
CA CYS A 195 8.46 -2.33 2.81
C CYS A 195 8.63 -1.64 1.45
N THR A 196 9.76 -0.99 1.22
CA THR A 196 10.14 -0.45 -0.08
C THR A 196 10.14 -1.55 -1.16
N GLY A 197 10.77 -2.70 -0.90
CA GLY A 197 10.76 -3.82 -1.85
C GLY A 197 9.35 -4.30 -2.20
N LEU A 198 8.45 -4.38 -1.21
CA LEU A 198 7.04 -4.75 -1.41
C LEU A 198 6.30 -3.75 -2.30
N GLN A 199 6.54 -2.45 -2.08
CA GLN A 199 5.93 -1.39 -2.85
C GLN A 199 6.43 -1.38 -4.30
N LEU A 200 7.74 -1.57 -4.50
CA LEU A 200 8.33 -1.66 -5.84
C LEU A 200 7.74 -2.84 -6.63
N VAL A 201 7.67 -4.06 -6.07
CA VAL A 201 7.06 -5.18 -6.81
C VAL A 201 5.57 -4.97 -7.09
N ASN A 202 4.84 -4.21 -6.27
CA ASN A 202 3.46 -3.84 -6.57
C ASN A 202 3.42 -2.96 -7.83
N PHE A 203 4.25 -1.91 -7.92
CA PHE A 203 4.33 -1.07 -9.14
C PHE A 203 4.65 -1.91 -10.39
N TRP A 204 5.62 -2.81 -10.29
CA TRP A 204 6.05 -3.64 -11.43
C TRP A 204 4.98 -4.64 -11.86
N GLN A 205 4.20 -5.16 -10.91
CA GLN A 205 3.06 -6.03 -11.16
C GLN A 205 1.87 -5.27 -11.79
N ASP A 206 1.72 -3.97 -11.49
CA ASP A 206 0.54 -3.16 -11.80
C ASP A 206 0.74 -2.09 -12.90
N ILE A 207 1.86 -2.12 -13.66
CA ILE A 207 2.17 -1.12 -14.71
C ILE A 207 0.97 -0.77 -15.60
N ARG A 208 0.23 -1.76 -16.14
CA ARG A 208 -0.96 -1.51 -16.97
C ARG A 208 -2.07 -0.80 -16.20
N ARG A 209 -2.32 -1.23 -14.98
CA ARG A 209 -3.37 -0.69 -14.11
C ARG A 209 -3.04 0.76 -13.74
N ASP A 210 -1.81 1.02 -13.34
CA ASP A 210 -1.34 2.35 -12.96
C ASP A 210 -1.36 3.30 -14.16
N ARG A 211 -0.91 2.82 -15.34
CA ARG A 211 -0.99 3.59 -16.59
C ARG A 211 -2.43 3.98 -16.94
N LEU A 212 -3.38 3.05 -16.82
CA LEU A 212 -4.80 3.32 -17.04
C LEU A 212 -5.38 4.33 -16.03
N ALA A 213 -4.78 4.44 -14.85
CA ALA A 213 -5.10 5.45 -13.85
C ALA A 213 -4.30 6.76 -14.03
N GLY A 214 -3.55 6.90 -15.13
CA GLY A 214 -2.76 8.10 -15.44
C GLY A 214 -1.44 8.22 -14.67
N ARG A 215 -0.95 7.14 -14.04
CA ARG A 215 0.29 7.11 -13.25
C ARG A 215 1.38 6.28 -13.93
N VAL A 216 2.63 6.70 -13.76
CA VAL A 216 3.82 5.98 -14.21
C VAL A 216 4.85 5.99 -13.08
N TYR A 217 5.08 4.83 -12.47
CA TYR A 217 6.07 4.65 -11.40
C TYR A 217 7.44 4.17 -11.89
N LEU A 218 7.54 3.74 -13.16
CA LEU A 218 8.85 3.45 -13.78
C LEU A 218 9.69 4.74 -13.77
N PRO A 219 10.91 4.74 -13.19
CA PRO A 219 11.74 5.94 -13.17
C PRO A 219 12.09 6.39 -14.59
N GLY A 220 11.91 7.68 -14.87
CA GLY A 220 12.16 8.26 -16.20
C GLY A 220 13.57 8.01 -16.73
N HIS A 221 14.59 8.11 -15.88
CA HIS A 221 15.98 7.82 -16.24
C HIS A 221 16.19 6.36 -16.67
N ASP A 222 15.53 5.42 -15.99
CA ASP A 222 15.62 4.00 -16.35
C ASP A 222 14.83 3.72 -17.65
N MET A 223 13.68 4.35 -17.84
CA MET A 223 12.96 4.31 -19.12
C MET A 223 13.86 4.75 -20.30
N VAL A 224 14.52 5.90 -20.17
CA VAL A 224 15.47 6.41 -21.17
C VAL A 224 16.63 5.43 -21.41
N ARG A 225 17.25 4.93 -20.34
CA ARG A 225 18.37 3.98 -20.41
C ARG A 225 18.01 2.70 -21.19
N HIS A 226 16.76 2.25 -21.07
CA HIS A 226 16.29 1.05 -21.75
C HIS A 226 15.67 1.32 -23.12
N GLY A 227 15.56 2.59 -23.55
CA GLY A 227 14.92 2.98 -24.80
C GLY A 227 13.40 2.76 -24.77
N VAL A 228 12.77 3.03 -23.62
CA VAL A 228 11.33 2.91 -23.39
C VAL A 228 10.74 4.33 -23.31
N ASP A 229 9.68 4.57 -24.06
CA ASP A 229 8.84 5.76 -23.91
C ASP A 229 7.49 5.40 -23.27
N GLU A 230 6.73 6.40 -22.83
CA GLU A 230 5.42 6.18 -22.21
C GLU A 230 4.39 5.55 -23.16
N ALA A 231 4.49 5.78 -24.48
CA ALA A 231 3.52 5.23 -25.44
C ALA A 231 3.64 3.69 -25.50
N MET A 232 4.84 3.14 -25.27
CA MET A 232 5.03 1.69 -25.13
C MET A 232 4.23 1.08 -23.96
N LEU A 233 3.81 1.87 -22.97
CA LEU A 233 2.99 1.39 -21.85
C LEU A 233 1.50 1.25 -22.22
N ASP A 234 1.08 1.84 -23.34
CA ASP A 234 -0.29 1.78 -23.86
C ASP A 234 -0.52 0.57 -24.80
N GLU A 235 0.55 -0.16 -25.13
CA GLU A 235 0.52 -1.34 -25.98
C GLU A 235 -0.12 -2.56 -25.28
N PRO A 236 -0.70 -3.52 -26.04
CA PRO A 236 -1.36 -4.68 -25.46
C PRO A 236 -0.40 -5.67 -24.78
N ALA A 237 0.90 -5.60 -25.07
CA ALA A 237 1.93 -6.46 -24.49
C ALA A 237 3.27 -5.72 -24.42
N ALA A 238 4.12 -6.09 -23.45
CA ALA A 238 5.40 -5.45 -23.26
C ALA A 238 6.38 -5.74 -24.40
N SER A 239 6.96 -4.68 -24.97
CA SER A 239 8.03 -4.76 -25.96
C SER A 239 9.31 -5.36 -25.35
N PRO A 240 10.25 -5.91 -26.15
CA PRO A 240 11.52 -6.39 -25.61
C PRO A 240 12.30 -5.36 -24.78
N PRO A 241 12.38 -4.05 -25.16
CA PRO A 241 12.93 -3.00 -24.30
C PRO A 241 12.22 -2.87 -22.94
N LEU A 242 10.88 -2.83 -22.93
CA LEU A 242 10.12 -2.71 -21.68
C LEU A 242 10.31 -3.94 -20.77
N ARG A 243 10.37 -5.14 -21.34
CA ARG A 243 10.62 -6.37 -20.55
C ARG A 243 12.00 -6.34 -19.87
N ARG A 244 13.02 -5.79 -20.54
CA ARG A 244 14.35 -5.59 -19.93
C ARG A 244 14.31 -4.55 -18.82
N LEU A 245 13.61 -3.44 -19.03
CA LEU A 245 13.42 -2.43 -17.98
C LEU A 245 12.74 -3.05 -16.75
N VAL A 246 11.61 -3.74 -16.93
CA VAL A 246 10.88 -4.38 -15.83
C VAL A 246 11.74 -5.44 -15.12
N ALA A 247 12.61 -6.16 -15.83
CA ALA A 247 13.56 -7.08 -15.21
C ALA A 247 14.56 -6.35 -14.29
N ASP A 248 15.13 -5.24 -14.75
CA ASP A 248 16.08 -4.43 -13.98
C ASP A 248 15.43 -3.78 -12.75
N GLU A 249 14.16 -3.37 -12.86
CA GLU A 249 13.35 -2.84 -11.76
C GLU A 249 12.94 -3.91 -10.74
N VAL A 250 12.60 -5.13 -11.20
CA VAL A 250 12.35 -6.27 -10.31
C VAL A 250 13.60 -6.65 -9.53
N GLU A 251 14.78 -6.59 -10.16
CA GLU A 251 16.05 -6.86 -9.49
C GLU A 251 16.36 -5.80 -8.41
N TRP A 252 15.95 -4.54 -8.60
CA TRP A 252 16.00 -3.55 -7.52
C TRP A 252 15.15 -3.96 -6.31
N ALA A 253 13.91 -4.39 -6.52
CA ALA A 253 13.06 -4.86 -5.44
C ALA A 253 13.64 -6.12 -4.75
N ARG A 254 14.25 -7.04 -5.51
CA ARG A 254 14.95 -8.22 -4.96
C ARG A 254 16.09 -7.82 -4.03
N ARG A 255 16.92 -6.85 -4.41
CA ARG A 255 17.99 -6.32 -3.53
C ARG A 255 17.44 -5.75 -2.22
N CYS A 256 16.32 -5.03 -2.26
CA CYS A 256 15.64 -4.56 -1.05
C CYS A 256 15.20 -5.74 -0.14
N PHE A 257 14.64 -6.80 -0.73
CA PHE A 257 14.30 -8.00 0.03
C PHE A 257 15.51 -8.73 0.62
N ASP A 258 16.65 -8.74 -0.07
CA ASP A 258 17.89 -9.37 0.41
C ASP A 258 18.48 -8.59 1.58
N LEU A 259 18.51 -7.25 1.46
CA LEU A 259 18.92 -6.36 2.53
C LEU A 259 18.04 -6.53 3.78
N GLY A 260 16.72 -6.57 3.62
CA GLY A 260 15.78 -6.71 4.74
C GLY A 260 15.67 -8.14 5.33
N ALA A 261 16.13 -9.17 4.62
CA ALA A 261 15.97 -10.59 5.02
C ALA A 261 16.43 -10.94 6.45
N PRO A 262 17.51 -10.35 7.02
CA PRO A 262 17.92 -10.61 8.39
C PRO A 262 16.84 -10.30 9.43
N LEU A 263 15.90 -9.40 9.15
CA LEU A 263 14.83 -9.00 10.08
C LEU A 263 13.95 -10.19 10.49
N VAL A 264 13.73 -11.16 9.59
CA VAL A 264 12.92 -12.37 9.88
C VAL A 264 13.47 -13.14 11.08
N ARG A 265 14.77 -13.08 11.35
CA ARG A 265 15.40 -13.74 12.52
C ARG A 265 15.63 -12.77 13.68
N ARG A 266 15.83 -11.49 13.41
CA ARG A 266 16.27 -10.49 14.40
C ARG A 266 15.13 -9.73 15.07
N ALA A 267 13.97 -9.62 14.42
CA ALA A 267 12.78 -8.98 14.99
C ALA A 267 12.28 -9.70 16.26
N PRO A 268 11.41 -9.06 17.07
CA PRO A 268 10.68 -9.73 18.14
C PRO A 268 10.03 -11.03 17.66
N ALA A 269 10.19 -12.10 18.44
CA ALA A 269 9.81 -13.46 18.02
C ALA A 269 8.36 -13.56 17.52
N VAL A 270 7.45 -12.81 18.15
CA VAL A 270 6.02 -12.78 17.81
C VAL A 270 5.72 -12.15 16.44
N LEU A 271 6.62 -11.33 15.89
CA LEU A 271 6.45 -10.69 14.57
C LEU A 271 7.12 -11.46 13.43
N ARG A 272 8.14 -12.27 13.74
CA ARG A 272 8.93 -13.01 12.74
C ARG A 272 8.08 -13.79 11.73
N PRO A 273 6.98 -14.47 12.12
CA PRO A 273 6.15 -15.20 11.16
C PRO A 273 5.43 -14.27 10.17
N ALA A 274 4.91 -13.14 10.64
CA ALA A 274 4.26 -12.14 9.80
C ALA A 274 5.27 -11.50 8.84
N ILE A 275 6.44 -11.08 9.34
CA ILE A 275 7.52 -10.49 8.54
C ILE A 275 7.99 -11.50 7.47
N GLY A 276 8.17 -12.77 7.85
CA GLY A 276 8.53 -13.84 6.93
C GLY A 276 7.47 -14.09 5.85
N MET A 277 6.18 -13.99 6.20
CA MET A 277 5.10 -14.09 5.23
C MET A 277 5.15 -12.95 4.22
N PHE A 278 5.30 -11.70 4.66
CA PHE A 278 5.37 -10.54 3.78
C PHE A 278 6.59 -10.61 2.86
N LEU A 279 7.78 -10.85 3.40
CA LEU A 279 9.01 -11.01 2.61
C LEU A 279 8.88 -12.13 1.57
N GLY A 280 8.36 -13.29 1.98
CA GLY A 280 8.14 -14.42 1.08
C GLY A 280 7.07 -14.13 0.01
N GLY A 281 6.05 -13.36 0.36
CA GLY A 281 5.00 -12.88 -0.56
C GLY A 281 5.57 -11.95 -1.63
N GLY A 282 6.36 -10.95 -1.22
CA GLY A 282 7.03 -10.02 -2.14
C GLY A 282 7.93 -10.72 -3.13
N ARG A 283 8.77 -11.65 -2.66
CA ARG A 283 9.61 -12.49 -3.54
C ARG A 283 8.77 -13.35 -4.49
N ALA A 284 7.64 -13.90 -4.02
CA ALA A 284 6.76 -14.69 -4.88
C ALA A 284 6.07 -13.85 -5.97
N VAL A 285 5.81 -12.55 -5.72
CA VAL A 285 5.35 -11.60 -6.74
C VAL A 285 6.45 -11.32 -7.75
N ALA A 286 7.68 -11.05 -7.31
CA ALA A 286 8.84 -10.89 -8.20
C ALA A 286 9.01 -12.12 -9.12
N ASP A 287 8.97 -13.33 -8.55
CA ASP A 287 9.04 -14.57 -9.33
C ASP A 287 7.84 -14.73 -10.28
N ALA A 288 6.66 -14.19 -9.95
CA ALA A 288 5.49 -14.23 -10.83
C ALA A 288 5.65 -13.30 -12.03
N ILE A 289 6.21 -12.10 -11.83
CA ILE A 289 6.55 -11.18 -12.91
C ILE A 289 7.58 -11.83 -13.86
N GLU A 290 8.62 -12.45 -13.30
CA GLU A 290 9.62 -13.18 -14.07
C GLU A 290 9.03 -14.36 -14.85
N ARG A 291 8.12 -15.16 -14.25
CA ARG A 291 7.40 -16.23 -14.98
C ARG A 291 6.47 -15.72 -16.07
N ALA A 292 5.99 -14.47 -15.96
CA ALA A 292 5.30 -13.79 -17.06
C ALA A 292 6.29 -13.24 -18.11
N ALA A 293 7.58 -13.58 -17.98
CA ALA A 293 8.67 -13.05 -18.78
C ALA A 293 8.64 -11.52 -18.82
N PHE A 294 8.35 -10.90 -17.66
CA PHE A 294 8.31 -9.45 -17.46
C PHE A 294 7.27 -8.69 -18.31
N ASP A 295 6.30 -9.41 -18.91
CA ASP A 295 5.17 -8.80 -19.58
C ASP A 295 4.00 -8.62 -18.61
N THR A 296 3.99 -7.46 -17.95
CA THR A 296 2.92 -7.05 -17.03
C THR A 296 1.86 -6.16 -17.68
N LEU A 297 1.99 -5.90 -18.99
CA LEU A 297 0.98 -5.20 -19.79
C LEU A 297 -0.14 -6.12 -20.26
N SER A 298 0.21 -7.31 -20.74
CA SER A 298 -0.77 -8.27 -21.28
C SER A 298 -1.63 -8.93 -20.21
N ARG A 299 -1.03 -9.18 -19.04
CA ARG A 299 -1.73 -9.72 -17.88
C ARG A 299 -1.03 -9.30 -16.60
N ARG A 300 -1.81 -9.03 -15.56
CA ARG A 300 -1.29 -8.85 -14.21
C ARG A 300 -0.75 -10.19 -13.69
N PRO A 301 0.56 -10.33 -13.39
CA PRO A 301 1.09 -11.56 -12.81
C PRO A 301 0.45 -11.82 -11.45
N VAL A 302 0.17 -13.08 -11.10
CA VAL A 302 -0.42 -13.42 -9.80
C VAL A 302 0.33 -14.56 -9.12
N VAL A 303 0.39 -14.52 -7.79
CA VAL A 303 0.94 -15.63 -7.00
C VAL A 303 -0.09 -16.76 -6.97
N GLY A 304 0.29 -17.94 -7.45
CA GLY A 304 -0.58 -19.11 -7.49
C GLY A 304 -1.05 -19.56 -6.10
N ARG A 305 -2.25 -20.14 -6.03
CA ARG A 305 -2.91 -20.56 -4.78
C ARG A 305 -2.05 -21.49 -3.93
N MET A 306 -1.39 -22.47 -4.54
CA MET A 306 -0.50 -23.40 -3.84
C MET A 306 0.69 -22.70 -3.18
N ARG A 307 1.28 -21.71 -3.87
CA ARG A 307 2.38 -20.92 -3.31
C ARG A 307 1.91 -20.03 -2.17
N LYS A 308 0.74 -19.38 -2.31
CA LYS A 308 0.12 -18.62 -1.21
C LYS A 308 -0.14 -19.52 0.01
N ALA A 309 -0.68 -20.72 -0.20
CA ALA A 309 -0.94 -21.70 0.86
C ALA A 309 0.35 -22.18 1.54
N ALA A 310 1.40 -22.48 0.77
CA ALA A 310 2.69 -22.88 1.33
C ALA A 310 3.34 -21.76 2.18
N LEU A 311 3.26 -20.51 1.72
CA LEU A 311 3.74 -19.35 2.49
C LEU A 311 2.95 -19.18 3.79
N ALA A 312 1.62 -19.26 3.73
CA ALA A 312 0.76 -19.18 4.91
C ALA A 312 1.04 -20.32 5.90
N ALA A 313 1.17 -21.57 5.43
CA ALA A 313 1.48 -22.72 6.26
C ALA A 313 2.83 -22.58 6.96
N ARG A 314 3.86 -22.11 6.24
CA ARG A 314 5.19 -21.85 6.82
C ARG A 314 5.12 -20.77 7.90
N ALA A 315 4.38 -19.68 7.65
CA ALA A 315 4.18 -18.64 8.63
C ALA A 315 3.42 -19.14 9.87
N TRP A 316 2.35 -19.93 9.68
CA TRP A 316 1.60 -20.53 10.79
C TRP A 316 2.46 -21.49 11.62
N TRP A 317 3.33 -22.28 11.00
CA TRP A 317 4.28 -23.10 11.75
C TRP A 317 5.25 -22.25 12.59
N GLY A 318 5.66 -21.10 12.03
CA GLY A 318 6.47 -20.11 12.73
C GLY A 318 5.79 -19.51 13.97
N THR A 319 4.47 -19.32 13.96
CA THR A 319 3.76 -18.77 15.14
C THR A 319 3.70 -19.79 16.28
N LEU A 320 3.51 -21.08 15.97
CA LEU A 320 3.48 -22.16 16.97
C LEU A 320 4.82 -22.36 17.67
N THR A 321 5.93 -22.14 16.96
CA THR A 321 7.29 -22.22 17.51
C THR A 321 7.62 -20.99 18.35
N ALA A 322 7.32 -19.79 17.85
CA ALA A 322 7.52 -18.54 18.61
C ALA A 322 6.73 -18.47 19.93
N ALA A 323 5.53 -19.09 19.98
CA ALA A 323 4.74 -19.19 21.21
C ALA A 323 5.36 -20.10 22.28
N ARG A 324 6.24 -21.04 21.90
CA ARG A 324 6.93 -21.96 22.82
C ARG A 324 8.20 -21.37 23.41
N ASP A 325 8.87 -20.47 22.69
CA ASP A 325 10.13 -19.84 23.13
C ASP A 325 9.91 -18.58 23.99
N GLY A 326 8.66 -18.12 24.11
CA GLY A 326 8.26 -16.93 24.88
C GLY A 326 7.42 -17.24 26.13
N ALA A 327 7.35 -18.52 26.53
CA ALA A 327 6.78 -19.01 27.79
C ALA A 327 7.90 -19.50 28.70
#